data_AF-A0A6I1ZAS3-F1
#
_entry.id   AF-A0A6I1ZAS3-F1
#
_cell.length_a   1.000
_cell.length_b   1.000
_cell.length_c   1.000
_cell.angle_alpha   90.00
_cell.angle_beta   90.00
_cell.angle_gamma   90.00
#
_symmetry.space_group_name_H-M   'P 1'
#
loop_
_entity.id
_entity.type
_entity.pdbx_description
1 polymer ?
#
loop_
_entity_poly.entity_id
_entity_poly.type
_entity_poly.pdbx_seq_one_letter_code
_entity_poly.pdbx_strand_id
1 'polypeptide(L)' 'MAERLVQAEMERVGYYREGTKEELRTQWMDEQTITLAGKEYTLSKISYLDAKIFTMEMDAILVQQNPLIHHLMAKNAQS' A
#
# COMPACT_ATOMS: atom_id res chain seq x y z
N MET A 1 -8.49 18.95 3.67
CA MET A 1 -8.68 17.50 3.49
C MET A 1 -7.35 16.94 3.05
N ALA A 2 -6.69 16.12 3.86
CA ALA A 2 -5.46 15.46 3.41
C ALA A 2 -5.89 14.37 2.42
N GLU A 3 -5.61 14.60 1.14
CA GLU A 3 -5.97 13.69 0.05
C GLU A 3 -5.31 12.34 0.26
N ARG A 4 -6.02 11.27 -0.13
CA ARG A 4 -5.51 9.89 -0.13
C ARG A 4 -4.53 9.69 -1.29
N LEU A 5 -3.41 10.42 -1.22
CA LEU A 5 -2.42 10.49 -2.28
C LEU A 5 -1.73 9.14 -2.47
N VAL A 6 -1.54 8.37 -1.38
CA VAL A 6 -0.94 7.03 -1.45
C VAL A 6 -1.93 6.06 -2.08
N GLN A 7 -3.21 6.09 -1.70
CA GLN A 7 -4.23 5.28 -2.37
C GLN A 7 -4.29 5.55 -3.88
N ALA A 8 -4.34 6.82 -4.29
CA ALA A 8 -4.41 7.19 -5.71
C ALA A 8 -3.19 6.67 -6.50
N GLU A 9 -2.00 6.78 -5.92
CA GLU A 9 -0.77 6.28 -6.56
C GLU A 9 -0.74 4.75 -6.62
N MET A 10 -1.15 4.07 -5.54
CA MET A 10 -1.21 2.61 -5.47
C MET A 10 -2.25 2.03 -6.43
N GLU A 11 -3.39 2.70 -6.62
CA GLU A 11 -4.38 2.38 -7.65
C GLU A 11 -3.79 2.55 -9.06
N ARG A 12 -3.08 3.66 -9.32
CA ARG A 12 -2.46 3.97 -10.60
C ARG A 12 -1.47 2.90 -11.05
N VAL A 13 -0.68 2.33 -10.13
CA VAL A 13 0.30 1.27 -10.42
C VAL A 13 -0.30 -0.14 -10.33
N GLY A 14 -1.61 -0.28 -10.06
CA GLY A 14 -2.31 -1.56 -9.99
C GLY A 14 -2.02 -2.36 -8.72
N TYR A 15 -1.49 -1.71 -7.67
CA TYR A 15 -1.12 -2.34 -6.40
C TYR A 15 -2.18 -2.16 -5.31
N TYR A 16 -3.29 -1.49 -5.64
CA TYR A 16 -4.44 -1.34 -4.75
C TYR A 16 -5.69 -1.92 -5.39
N ARG A 17 -6.51 -2.60 -4.57
CA ARG A 17 -7.82 -3.10 -4.98
C ARG A 17 -8.83 -2.90 -3.87
N GLU A 18 -10.02 -2.43 -4.23
CA GLU A 18 -11.16 -2.40 -3.33
C GLU A 18 -11.78 -3.79 -3.17
N GLY A 19 -12.36 -4.04 -2.00
CA GLY A 19 -12.90 -5.34 -1.61
C GLY A 19 -12.91 -5.55 -0.11
N THR A 20 -13.62 -6.60 0.31
CA THR A 20 -13.66 -7.08 1.70
C THR A 20 -12.35 -7.78 2.07
N LYS A 21 -12.11 -7.93 3.38
CA LYS A 21 -10.90 -8.60 3.88
C LYS A 21 -10.81 -10.04 3.37
N GLU A 22 -11.94 -10.73 3.36
CA GLU A 22 -12.07 -12.12 2.92
C GLU A 22 -11.76 -12.26 1.43
N GLU A 23 -12.25 -11.35 0.60
CA GLU A 23 -11.99 -11.34 -0.85
C GLU A 23 -10.53 -11.02 -1.18
N LEU A 24 -9.95 -10.02 -0.51
CA LEU A 24 -8.60 -9.57 -0.83
C LEU A 24 -7.51 -10.51 -0.30
N ARG A 25 -7.81 -11.29 0.75
CA ARG A 25 -6.88 -12.29 1.30
C ARG A 25 -6.57 -13.41 0.33
N THR A 26 -7.47 -13.70 -0.61
CA THR A 26 -7.29 -14.77 -1.62
C THR A 26 -6.77 -14.26 -2.95
N GLN A 27 -6.53 -12.95 -3.08
CA GLN A 27 -6.07 -12.32 -4.30
C GLN A 27 -4.62 -11.86 -4.16
N TRP A 28 -3.82 -12.14 -5.18
CA TRP A 28 -2.38 -11.92 -5.18
C TRP A 28 -1.95 -11.08 -6.36
N MET A 29 -0.97 -10.21 -6.14
CA MET A 29 -0.46 -9.29 -7.16
C MET A 29 0.54 -9.95 -8.10
N ASP A 30 1.30 -10.92 -7.59
CA ASP A 30 2.25 -11.73 -8.35
C ASP A 30 2.20 -13.16 -7.82
N GLU A 31 1.99 -14.10 -8.74
CA GLU A 31 1.98 -15.53 -8.49
C GLU A 31 3.04 -16.16 -9.38
N GLN A 32 4.08 -16.71 -8.74
CA GLN A 32 5.14 -17.41 -9.45
C GLN A 32 4.99 -18.91 -9.23
N THR A 33 4.75 -19.66 -10.30
CA THR A 33 4.84 -21.11 -10.25
C THR A 33 6.32 -21.52 -10.22
N ILE A 34 6.70 -22.31 -9.22
CA ILE A 34 8.02 -22.92 -9.11
C ILE A 34 7.88 -24.44 -9.10
N THR A 35 8.81 -25.12 -9.77
CA THR A 35 8.89 -26.58 -9.73
C THR A 35 10.01 -27.01 -8.78
N LEU A 36 9.66 -27.71 -7.70
CA LEU A 36 10.60 -28.25 -6.74
C LEU A 36 10.42 -29.76 -6.67
N ALA A 37 11.49 -30.53 -6.92
CA ALA A 37 11.49 -31.99 -6.88
C ALA A 37 10.35 -32.64 -7.72
N GLY A 38 10.04 -32.05 -8.88
CA GLY A 38 8.98 -32.55 -9.78
C GLY A 38 7.55 -32.23 -9.33
N LYS A 39 7.36 -31.43 -8.28
CA LYS A 39 6.07 -30.91 -7.84
C LYS A 39 5.97 -29.41 -8.13
N GLU A 40 4.80 -28.96 -8.57
CA GLU A 40 4.51 -27.55 -8.79
C GLU A 40 3.98 -26.90 -7.52
N TYR A 41 4.51 -25.73 -7.21
CA TYR A 41 4.10 -24.89 -6.08
C TYR A 41 3.82 -23.48 -6.60
N THR A 42 2.75 -22.87 -6.12
CA THR A 42 2.47 -21.44 -6.35
C THR A 42 3.09 -20.63 -5.22
N LEU A 43 4.08 -19.82 -5.55
CA LEU A 43 4.65 -18.82 -4.65
C LEU A 43 3.92 -17.50 -4.87
N SER A 44 2.99 -17.18 -3.98
CA SER A 44 2.31 -15.88 -3.99
C SER A 44 3.17 -14.86 -3.24
N LYS A 45 3.63 -13.79 -3.90
CA LYS A 45 4.62 -12.87 -3.31
C LYS A 45 4.00 -11.78 -2.44
N ILE A 46 2.86 -11.21 -2.84
CA ILE A 46 2.21 -10.09 -2.13
C ILE A 46 0.69 -10.20 -2.29
N SER A 47 -0.05 -10.19 -1.16
CA SER A 47 -1.52 -10.18 -1.19
C SER A 47 -2.04 -8.76 -1.40
N TYR A 48 -3.18 -8.62 -2.08
CA TYR A 48 -3.85 -7.33 -2.21
C TYR A 48 -4.36 -6.80 -0.86
N LEU A 49 -4.61 -7.69 0.11
CA LEU A 49 -4.99 -7.29 1.47
C LEU A 49 -3.83 -6.56 2.17
N ASP A 50 -2.62 -7.11 2.10
CA ASP A 50 -1.44 -6.51 2.74
C ASP A 50 -1.13 -5.15 2.09
N ALA A 51 -1.22 -5.07 0.76
CA ALA A 51 -1.04 -3.82 0.03
C ALA A 51 -2.09 -2.76 0.41
N LYS A 52 -3.36 -3.17 0.60
CA LYS A 52 -4.43 -2.28 1.06
C LYS A 52 -4.17 -1.73 2.46
N ILE A 53 -3.81 -2.60 3.40
CA ILE A 53 -3.51 -2.20 4.79
C ILE A 53 -2.35 -1.21 4.81
N PHE A 54 -1.25 -1.55 4.12
CA PHE A 54 -0.08 -0.67 4.02
C PHE A 54 -0.43 0.71 3.46
N THR A 55 -1.20 0.74 2.37
CA THR A 55 -1.66 1.99 1.74
C THR A 55 -2.45 2.86 2.72
N MET A 56 -3.40 2.26 3.46
CA MET A 56 -4.22 2.97 4.44
C MET A 56 -3.40 3.51 5.61
N GLU A 57 -2.45 2.72 6.12
CA GLU A 57 -1.56 3.15 7.21
C GLU A 57 -0.64 4.29 6.77
N MET A 58 -0.08 4.22 5.55
CA MET A 58 0.73 5.29 5.00
C MET A 58 -0.06 6.58 4.81
N ASP A 59 -1.26 6.52 4.23
CA ASP A 59 -2.12 7.70 4.09
C ASP A 59 -2.42 8.32 5.47
N ALA A 60 -2.74 7.49 6.49
CA ALA A 60 -2.99 7.96 7.84
C ALA A 60 -1.78 8.68 8.46
N ILE A 61 -0.58 8.13 8.28
CA ILE A 61 0.68 8.74 8.74
C ILE A 61 0.92 10.07 8.02
N LEU A 62 0.74 10.13 6.70
CA LEU A 62 0.96 11.37 5.94
C LEU A 62 -0.02 12.46 6.34
N VAL A 63 -1.29 12.11 6.61
CA VAL A 63 -2.28 13.04 7.15
C VAL A 63 -1.80 13.62 8.49
N GLN A 64 -1.26 12.79 9.38
CA GLN A 64 -0.75 13.22 10.69
C GLN A 64 0.55 14.02 10.59
N GLN A 65 1.41 13.73 9.60
CA GLN A 65 2.63 14.48 9.36
C GLN A 65 2.35 15.82 8.69
N ASN A 66 1.25 16.00 7.97
CA ASN A 66 0.96 17.23 7.24
C ASN A 66 0.99 18.49 8.15
N PRO A 67 0.36 18.52 9.33
CA PRO A 67 0.53 19.62 10.30
C PRO A 67 1.96 19.81 10.82
N LEU A 68 2.69 18.72 11.04
CA LEU A 68 4.09 18.74 11.51
C LEU A 68 5.05 19.27 10.42
N ILE A 69 4.86 18.86 9.17
CA ILE A 69 5.59 19.32 7.99
C ILE A 69 5.30 20.81 7.77
N HIS A 70 4.03 21.22 7.84
CA HIS A 70 3.66 22.63 7.76
C HIS A 70 4.34 23.46 8.86
N HIS A 71 4.37 22.97 10.10
CA HIS A 71 5.02 23.65 11.22
C HIS A 71 6.55 23.71 11.06
N LEU A 72 7.19 22.63 10.63
CA LEU A 72 8.63 22.58 10.35
C LEU A 72 9.03 23.49 9.17
N MET A 73 8.25 23.48 8.09
CA MET A 73 8.45 24.36 6.93
C MET A 73 8.27 25.82 7.31
N ALA A 74 7.24 26.16 8.11
CA ALA A 74 7.04 27.51 8.61
C ALA A 74 8.21 27.99 9.50
N LYS A 75 8.76 27.10 10.34
CA LYS A 75 9.93 27.40 11.18
C LYS A 75 11.20 27.63 10.34
N ASN A 76 11.42 26.79 9.33
CA ASN A 76 12.59 26.90 8.45
C ASN A 76 12.49 28.06 7.45
N ALA A 77 11.28 28.50 7.08
CA ALA A 77 11.06 29.66 6.21
C ALA A 77 11.23 31.01 6.92
N GLN A 78 11.28 31.02 8.26
CA GLN A 78 11.56 32.20 9.09
C GLN A 78 13.05 32.34 9.43
N SER A 79 13.90 31.43 8.97
CA SER A 79 15.37 31.45 9.12
C SER A 79 16.02 31.97 7.84
#